data_AF-A0A2E6CEC8-F1
#
_entry.id   AF-A0A2E6CEC8-F1
#
_cell.length_a   1.000
_cell.length_b   1.000
_cell.length_c   1.000
_cell.angle_alpha   90.00
_cell.angle_beta   90.00
_cell.angle_gamma   90.00
#
_symmetry.space_group_name_H-M   'P 1'
#
loop_
_entity.id
_entity.type
_entity.pdbx_description
1 polymer ?
#
loop_
_entity_poly.entity_id
_entity_poly.type
_entity_poly.pdbx_seq_one_letter_code
_entity_poly.pdbx_strand_id
1 'polypeptide(L)'
;MQAMGAPELIEFANRILGGDPAMLGIAAFAMEEAYEYLPDWHRDLYVAWGKYSPEELRVRYMDRMPATQVLLALKDDHFFWFVPGSHNRPNTAREEVRFEEGQTGWQELFEGAVQVEVRAGSVVRCPLMRGELILG
;
A
#
# COMPACT_ATOMS: atom_id res chain seq x y z
N MET A 1 6.68 -14.32 -16.34
CA MET A 1 5.25 -14.71 -16.32
C MET A 1 4.94 -15.80 -15.28
N GLN A 2 5.87 -16.70 -14.93
CA GLN A 2 5.62 -17.77 -13.95
C GLN A 2 5.33 -17.28 -12.50
N ALA A 3 5.90 -16.15 -12.07
CA ALA A 3 5.76 -15.67 -10.68
C ALA A 3 4.32 -15.28 -10.29
N MET A 4 3.50 -14.81 -11.24
CA MET A 4 2.15 -14.28 -10.95
C MET A 4 1.10 -15.38 -10.79
N GLY A 5 1.36 -16.55 -11.35
CA GLY A 5 0.56 -17.76 -11.17
C GLY A 5 1.20 -18.75 -10.20
N ALA A 6 2.21 -18.32 -9.44
CA ALA A 6 2.88 -19.19 -8.47
C ALA A 6 1.85 -19.68 -7.43
N PRO A 7 1.73 -20.99 -7.19
CA PRO A 7 0.75 -21.54 -6.25
C PRO A 7 0.82 -20.88 -4.87
N GLU A 8 2.02 -20.54 -4.40
CA GLU A 8 2.27 -19.90 -3.12
C GLU A 8 1.68 -18.48 -3.06
N LEU A 9 1.75 -17.73 -4.16
CA LEU A 9 1.18 -16.39 -4.26
C LEU A 9 -0.36 -16.45 -4.28
N ILE A 10 -0.92 -17.42 -5.01
CA ILE A 10 -2.37 -17.65 -5.07
C ILE A 10 -2.88 -18.08 -3.69
N GLU A 11 -2.20 -19.02 -3.03
CA GLU A 11 -2.55 -19.47 -1.68
C GLU A 11 -2.51 -18.31 -0.67
N PHE A 12 -1.47 -17.47 -0.74
CA PHE A 12 -1.36 -16.27 0.08
C PHE A 12 -2.54 -15.31 -0.14
N ALA A 13 -2.88 -15.01 -1.40
CA ALA A 13 -4.01 -14.17 -1.74
C ALA A 13 -5.35 -14.76 -1.25
N ASN A 14 -5.56 -16.07 -1.44
CA ASN A 14 -6.75 -16.78 -0.97
C ASN A 14 -6.92 -16.67 0.55
N ARG A 15 -5.83 -16.84 1.31
CA ARG A 15 -5.84 -16.72 2.78
C ARG A 15 -6.19 -15.31 3.26
N ILE A 16 -5.78 -14.29 2.50
CA ILE A 16 -6.02 -12.89 2.86
C ILE A 16 -7.45 -12.44 2.49
N LEU A 17 -7.89 -12.83 1.30
CA LEU A 17 -9.15 -12.35 0.72
C LEU A 17 -10.35 -13.23 1.09
N GLY A 18 -10.10 -14.45 1.59
CA GLY A 18 -11.14 -15.36 2.09
C GLY A 18 -12.00 -15.98 0.99
N GLY A 19 -11.46 -16.14 -0.23
CA GLY A 19 -12.21 -16.65 -1.37
C GLY A 19 -11.35 -16.90 -2.59
N ASP A 20 -11.98 -16.86 -3.77
CA ASP A 20 -11.35 -16.98 -5.10
C ASP A 20 -11.02 -15.57 -5.65
N PRO A 21 -9.76 -15.11 -5.55
CA PRO A 21 -9.39 -13.75 -5.86
C PRO A 21 -9.26 -13.55 -7.36
N ALA A 22 -9.85 -12.46 -7.86
CA ALA A 22 -9.56 -11.97 -9.19
C ALA A 22 -8.37 -11.00 -9.15
N MET A 23 -7.41 -11.18 -10.06
CA MET A 23 -6.33 -10.22 -10.24
C MET A 23 -6.86 -8.97 -10.97
N LEU A 24 -6.87 -7.83 -10.27
CA LEU A 24 -7.40 -6.57 -10.81
C LEU A 24 -6.39 -5.82 -11.69
N GLY A 25 -5.10 -6.04 -11.47
CA GLY A 25 -4.04 -5.38 -12.22
C GLY A 25 -2.65 -5.83 -11.77
N ILE A 26 -1.66 -5.55 -12.59
CA ILE A 26 -0.24 -5.77 -12.30
C ILE A 26 0.50 -4.49 -12.71
N ALA A 27 1.35 -4.01 -11.81
CA ALA A 27 2.31 -2.96 -12.11
C ALA A 27 3.71 -3.45 -11.74
N ALA A 28 4.71 -3.01 -12.49
CA ALA A 28 6.12 -3.22 -12.16
C ALA A 28 6.79 -1.85 -12.10
N PHE A 29 7.41 -1.55 -10.96
CA PHE A 29 8.17 -0.35 -10.74
C PHE A 29 9.65 -0.71 -10.76
N ALA A 30 10.42 0.02 -11.55
CA ALA A 30 11.85 -0.14 -11.65
C ALA A 30 12.48 1.24 -11.77
N MET A 31 13.52 1.48 -10.98
CA MET A 31 14.27 2.71 -10.98
C MET A 31 15.71 2.41 -11.41
N GLU A 32 16.35 3.37 -12.07
CA GLU A 32 17.78 3.28 -12.34
C GLU A 32 18.57 3.29 -11.02
N GLU A 33 19.69 2.58 -10.97
CA GLU A 33 20.47 2.42 -9.73
C GLU A 33 21.02 3.76 -9.20
N ALA A 34 21.27 4.73 -10.08
CA ALA A 34 21.71 6.07 -9.71
C ALA A 34 20.56 7.01 -9.32
N TYR A 35 19.31 6.57 -9.46
CA TYR A 35 18.15 7.37 -9.16
C TYR A 35 17.66 7.10 -7.74
N GLU A 36 17.74 8.12 -6.89
CA GLU A 36 17.18 8.08 -5.54
C GLU A 36 15.67 8.35 -5.63
N TYR A 37 14.88 7.28 -5.53
CA TYR A 37 13.42 7.42 -5.49
C TYR A 37 12.97 7.81 -4.08
N LEU A 38 12.36 8.97 -4.00
CA LEU A 38 11.95 9.60 -2.76
C LEU A 38 10.48 10.00 -2.87
N PRO A 39 9.56 9.03 -2.77
CA PRO A 39 8.14 9.25 -3.01
C PRO A 39 7.52 10.17 -1.96
N ASP A 40 6.34 10.67 -2.27
CA ASP A 40 5.46 11.22 -1.26
C ASP A 40 4.69 10.09 -0.56
N TRP A 41 4.42 10.25 0.72
CA TRP A 41 3.48 9.45 1.47
C TRP A 41 2.10 9.50 0.83
N HIS A 42 1.53 8.32 0.57
CA HIS A 42 0.25 8.20 -0.11
C HIS A 42 -0.53 6.97 0.35
N ARG A 43 -1.75 6.83 -0.17
CA ARG A 43 -2.56 5.61 -0.10
C ARG A 43 -2.85 5.14 -1.53
N ASP A 44 -2.62 3.88 -1.86
CA ASP A 44 -2.72 3.41 -3.27
C ASP A 44 -4.10 3.59 -3.92
N LEU A 45 -5.16 3.59 -3.12
CA LEU A 45 -6.52 3.80 -3.63
C LEU A 45 -6.93 5.27 -3.51
N TYR A 46 -6.99 5.95 -4.66
CA TYR A 46 -7.37 7.38 -4.82
C TYR A 46 -8.68 7.77 -4.15
N VAL A 47 -9.62 6.83 -3.98
CA VAL A 47 -10.89 7.08 -3.30
C VAL A 47 -10.70 7.38 -1.80
N ALA A 48 -9.54 7.05 -1.23
CA ALA A 48 -9.18 7.30 0.16
C ALA A 48 -8.41 8.61 0.40
N TRP A 49 -8.28 9.49 -0.61
CA TRP A 49 -7.51 10.73 -0.52
C TRP A 49 -8.34 11.93 0.00
N GLY A 50 -9.67 11.80 0.09
CA GLY A 50 -10.56 12.91 0.40
C GLY A 50 -11.73 12.55 1.32
N LYS A 51 -11.69 13.12 2.54
CA LYS A 51 -12.69 13.17 3.63
C LYS A 51 -14.05 12.60 3.33
N TYR A 52 -14.42 11.51 4.03
CA TYR A 52 -15.79 11.05 4.27
C TYR A 52 -16.71 11.14 3.05
N SER A 53 -16.13 11.11 1.85
CA SER A 53 -16.89 11.26 0.64
C SER A 53 -17.74 10.01 0.54
N PRO A 54 -18.94 10.10 -0.07
CA PRO A 54 -19.75 8.91 -0.28
C PRO A 54 -18.94 7.76 -0.89
N GLU A 55 -17.99 8.08 -1.79
CA GLU A 55 -17.09 7.13 -2.41
C GLU A 55 -16.06 6.55 -1.43
N GLU A 56 -15.41 7.38 -0.60
CA GLU A 56 -14.43 6.95 0.41
C GLU A 56 -15.09 6.06 1.48
N LEU A 57 -16.25 6.47 1.99
CA LEU A 57 -17.03 5.70 2.95
C LEU A 57 -17.54 4.39 2.34
N ARG A 58 -17.98 4.41 1.08
CA ARG A 58 -18.39 3.20 0.36
C ARG A 58 -17.27 2.19 0.28
N VAL A 59 -16.03 2.62 0.04
CA VAL A 59 -14.87 1.72 -0.01
C VAL A 59 -14.47 1.27 1.40
N ARG A 60 -14.38 2.19 2.37
CA ARG A 60 -13.99 1.89 3.76
C ARG A 60 -14.90 0.86 4.42
N TYR A 61 -16.22 1.01 4.22
CA TYR A 61 -17.22 0.10 4.78
C TYR A 61 -17.59 -1.05 3.84
N MET A 62 -16.85 -1.24 2.75
CA MET A 62 -17.09 -2.38 1.86
C MET A 62 -16.73 -3.68 2.59
N ASP A 63 -17.74 -4.51 2.77
CA ASP A 63 -17.71 -5.81 3.45
C ASP A 63 -17.60 -6.98 2.44
N ARG A 64 -17.87 -6.72 1.16
CA ARG A 64 -18.00 -7.75 0.11
C ARG A 64 -16.89 -7.81 -0.93
N MET A 65 -15.94 -6.87 -0.93
CA MET A 65 -14.81 -6.89 -1.87
C MET A 65 -13.53 -6.46 -1.17
N PRO A 66 -12.93 -7.34 -0.33
CA PRO A 66 -11.56 -7.11 0.10
C PRO A 66 -10.67 -7.09 -1.15
N ALA A 67 -9.80 -6.10 -1.27
CA ALA A 67 -8.70 -6.14 -2.21
C ALA A 67 -7.42 -5.79 -1.47
N THR A 68 -6.35 -6.47 -1.87
CA THR A 68 -5.01 -6.33 -1.32
C THR A 68 -4.06 -6.17 -2.49
N GLN A 69 -3.03 -5.36 -2.29
CA GLN A 69 -1.85 -5.36 -3.12
C GLN A 69 -0.88 -6.37 -2.55
N VAL A 70 -0.22 -7.08 -3.46
CA VAL A 70 0.90 -7.95 -3.13
C VAL A 70 2.12 -7.37 -3.84
N LEU A 71 3.09 -6.94 -3.06
CA LEU A 71 4.35 -6.40 -3.54
C LEU A 71 5.38 -7.52 -3.52
N LEU A 72 5.96 -7.81 -4.68
CA LEU A 72 7.05 -8.76 -4.82
C LEU A 72 8.35 -7.97 -5.02
N ALA A 73 9.26 -8.07 -4.06
CA ALA A 73 10.55 -7.42 -4.16
C ALA A 73 11.45 -8.19 -5.13
N LEU A 74 11.86 -7.55 -6.22
CA LEU A 74 12.81 -8.13 -7.19
C LEU A 74 14.27 -7.85 -6.81
N LYS A 75 14.49 -6.86 -5.95
CA LYS A 75 15.78 -6.50 -5.34
C LYS A 75 15.56 -6.27 -3.85
N ASP A 76 16.65 -6.24 -3.09
CA ASP A 76 16.61 -5.77 -1.71
C ASP A 76 16.16 -4.30 -1.71
N ASP A 77 15.20 -4.00 -0.85
CA ASP A 77 14.59 -2.70 -0.65
C ASP A 77 14.69 -2.31 0.82
N HIS A 78 15.34 -1.18 1.05
CA HIS A 78 15.56 -0.60 2.36
C HIS A 78 14.73 0.68 2.56
N PHE A 79 13.84 1.03 1.64
CA PHE A 79 13.09 2.30 1.66
C PHE A 79 11.58 2.09 1.78
N PHE A 80 11.12 0.87 2.03
CA PHE A 80 9.70 0.62 2.26
C PHE A 80 9.28 0.99 3.68
N TRP A 81 8.46 2.03 3.80
CA TRP A 81 7.85 2.47 5.05
C TRP A 81 6.33 2.42 4.98
N PHE A 82 5.69 2.14 6.11
CA PHE A 82 4.25 2.27 6.24
C PHE A 82 3.81 2.59 7.67
N VAL A 83 2.58 3.08 7.84
CA VAL A 83 1.97 3.25 9.18
C VAL A 83 1.02 2.08 9.46
N PRO A 84 1.35 1.16 10.38
CA PRO A 84 0.55 -0.03 10.64
C PRO A 84 -0.90 0.29 10.99
N GLY A 85 -1.83 -0.37 10.32
CA GLY A 85 -3.26 -0.25 10.61
C GLY A 85 -3.89 1.07 10.17
N SER A 86 -3.12 1.98 9.55
CA SER A 86 -3.63 3.23 8.96
C SER A 86 -4.76 2.99 7.97
N HIS A 87 -4.77 1.84 7.30
CA HIS A 87 -5.83 1.41 6.39
C HIS A 87 -7.20 1.24 7.10
N ASN A 88 -7.23 0.85 8.37
CA ASN A 88 -8.50 0.63 9.10
C ASN A 88 -9.08 1.89 9.75
N ARG A 89 -8.51 3.07 9.51
CA ARG A 89 -8.92 4.31 10.19
C ARG A 89 -8.92 5.52 9.25
N PRO A 90 -9.66 6.59 9.59
CA PRO A 90 -9.43 7.89 8.98
C PRO A 90 -8.00 8.38 9.23
N ASN A 91 -7.60 9.35 8.40
CA ASN A 91 -6.45 10.19 8.70
C ASN A 91 -6.64 10.83 10.09
N THR A 92 -5.57 10.92 10.85
CA THR A 92 -5.53 11.79 12.04
C THR A 92 -5.58 13.24 11.60
N ALA A 93 -5.92 14.16 12.51
CA ALA A 93 -5.93 15.59 12.18
C ALA A 93 -4.55 16.08 11.68
N ARG A 94 -3.46 15.53 12.24
CA ARG A 94 -2.10 15.85 11.80
C ARG A 94 -1.80 15.29 10.41
N GLU A 95 -2.29 14.09 10.12
CA GLU A 95 -2.12 13.50 8.78
C GLU A 95 -2.84 14.32 7.72
N GLU A 96 -4.06 14.75 8.03
CA GLU A 96 -4.89 15.53 7.13
C GLU A 96 -4.24 16.86 6.76
N VAL A 97 -3.73 17.60 7.75
CA VAL A 97 -3.03 18.87 7.51
C VAL A 97 -1.86 18.66 6.56
N ARG A 98 -1.09 17.58 6.73
CA ARG A 98 0.03 17.27 5.84
C ARG A 98 -0.40 17.01 4.40
N PHE A 99 -1.48 16.25 4.20
CA PHE A 99 -2.04 16.02 2.87
C PHE A 99 -2.58 17.30 2.24
N GLU A 100 -3.28 18.15 3.00
CA GLU A 100 -3.83 19.42 2.51
C GLU A 100 -2.73 20.44 2.15
N GLU A 101 -1.64 20.46 2.90
CA GLU A 101 -0.50 21.37 2.67
C GLU A 101 0.53 20.83 1.66
N GLY A 102 0.34 19.62 1.15
CA GLY A 102 1.31 18.95 0.27
C GLY A 102 2.63 18.61 0.97
N GLN A 103 2.62 18.49 2.31
CA GLN A 103 3.77 18.11 3.14
C GLN A 103 3.81 16.60 3.34
N THR A 104 3.74 15.86 2.23
CA THR A 104 3.78 14.40 2.21
C THR A 104 5.15 13.87 1.79
N GLY A 105 6.15 14.72 1.64
CA GLY A 105 7.50 14.30 1.26
C GLY A 105 8.15 13.33 2.24
N TRP A 106 9.02 12.49 1.70
CA TRP A 106 9.87 11.52 2.42
C TRP A 106 10.66 12.11 3.61
N GLN A 107 10.90 13.43 3.63
CA GLN A 107 11.71 14.09 4.67
C GLN A 107 11.06 14.01 6.05
N GLU A 108 9.75 13.83 6.13
CA GLU A 108 9.02 13.72 7.38
C GLU A 108 8.29 12.39 7.52
N LEU A 109 8.60 11.66 8.59
CA LEU A 109 7.88 10.44 8.92
C LEU A 109 6.52 10.78 9.56
N PHE A 110 5.52 9.98 9.23
CA PHE A 110 4.27 9.97 9.96
C PHE A 110 4.45 9.28 11.31
N GLU A 111 3.63 9.68 12.28
CA GLU A 111 3.66 9.08 13.61
C GLU A 111 3.29 7.60 13.54
N GLY A 112 4.12 6.74 14.15
CA GLY A 112 3.96 5.29 14.09
C GLY A 112 4.40 4.66 12.77
N ALA A 113 5.09 5.40 11.88
CA ALA A 113 5.73 4.82 10.71
C ALA A 113 6.77 3.76 11.10
N VAL A 114 6.74 2.63 10.39
CA VAL A 114 7.68 1.52 10.54
C VAL A 114 8.32 1.26 9.19
N GLN A 115 9.65 1.13 9.20
CA GLN A 115 10.43 0.67 8.06
C GLN A 115 10.45 -0.85 8.05
N VAL A 116 10.30 -1.45 6.87
CA VAL A 116 10.54 -2.88 6.69
C VAL A 116 11.63 -3.07 5.67
N GLU A 117 12.68 -3.77 6.07
CA GLU A 117 13.68 -4.27 5.13
C GLU A 117 13.09 -5.43 4.33
N VAL A 118 12.92 -5.23 3.03
CA VAL A 118 12.36 -6.23 2.13
C VAL A 118 13.49 -6.82 1.31
N ARG A 119 13.76 -8.11 1.46
CA ARG A 119 14.79 -8.78 0.65
C ARG A 119 14.24 -9.19 -0.71
N ALA A 120 15.11 -9.29 -1.71
CA ALA A 120 14.78 -9.85 -3.01
C ALA A 120 14.11 -11.24 -2.84
N GLY A 121 13.01 -11.45 -3.56
CA GLY A 121 12.16 -12.63 -3.47
C GLY A 121 11.13 -12.61 -2.32
N SER A 122 11.15 -11.60 -1.45
CA SER A 122 10.15 -11.47 -0.39
C SER A 122 8.84 -10.92 -0.94
N VAL A 123 7.76 -11.24 -0.22
CA VAL A 123 6.41 -10.78 -0.51
C VAL A 123 5.91 -9.92 0.63
N VAL A 124 5.46 -8.71 0.32
CA VAL A 124 4.83 -7.79 1.28
C VAL A 124 3.36 -7.63 0.92
N ARG A 125 2.50 -7.75 1.93
CA ARG A 125 1.07 -7.46 1.81
C ARG A 125 0.82 -6.00 2.14
N CYS A 126 0.15 -5.30 1.23
CA CYS A 126 -0.45 -3.99 1.50
C CYS A 126 -1.98 -4.05 1.29
N PRO A 127 -2.82 -3.67 2.28
CA PRO A 127 -4.26 -3.58 2.10
C PRO A 127 -4.68 -2.45 1.14
N LEU A 128 -5.12 -2.80 -0.07
CA LEU A 128 -5.44 -1.84 -1.14
C LEU A 128 -6.75 -1.08 -0.89
N MET A 129 -7.85 -1.78 -0.57
CA MET A 129 -9.19 -1.15 -0.45
C MET A 129 -9.32 -0.21 0.74
N ARG A 130 -8.37 -0.29 1.66
CA ARG A 130 -8.38 0.51 2.87
C ARG A 130 -7.24 1.52 2.88
N GLY A 131 -6.33 1.42 1.91
CA GLY A 131 -5.19 2.29 1.68
C GLY A 131 -4.27 2.28 2.87
N GLU A 132 -3.17 1.53 2.86
CA GLU A 132 -2.15 1.75 3.88
C GLU A 132 -1.41 3.06 3.57
N LEU A 133 -1.09 3.84 4.60
CA LEU A 133 -0.22 5.00 4.45
C LEU A 133 1.20 4.48 4.22
N ILE A 134 1.70 4.65 3.00
CA ILE A 134 2.94 4.07 2.50
C ILE A 134 3.86 5.17 2.00
N LEU A 135 5.15 4.97 2.19
CA LEU A 135 6.23 5.68 1.55
C LEU A 135 7.16 4.62 0.95
N GLY A 136 7.15 4.47 -0.37
CA GLY A 136 7.87 3.44 -1.11
C GLY A 136 7.72 3.57 -2.61
#